data_AF-A0A7Y4JZ90-F1
#
_entry.id   AF-A0A7Y4JZ90-F1
#
_cell.length_a   1.000
_cell.length_b   1.000
_cell.length_c   1.000
_cell.angle_alpha   90.00
_cell.angle_beta   90.00
_cell.angle_gamma   90.00
#
_symmetry.space_group_name_H-M   'P 1'
#
loop_
_entity.id
_entity.type
_entity.pdbx_description
1 polymer ?
#
loop_
_entity_poly.entity_id
_entity_poly.type
_entity_poly.pdbx_seq_one_letter_code
_entity_poly.pdbx_strand_id
1 'polypeptide(L)'
;MRVTDLGTWTLLACALVLSAPGPTRAQSPEEQRRRLQERLGIKPPSAQQVPDAGVVAPGTLSPTEATRAPAAPPARTPAVASRPRVPGFAEDARPILEKACGNCHGPEGMASRSRWVLRGEPADYEATLRFVQPATAAQSPLLKKGTGTTLHGGKKVLAVESAQYATLLRWIEGGAPPGKARGALATAEAVPGAPRPPHAGTSAPSAPSTAATASGVAASPVPSAPSSASASAGPTPTLPSASTGSVPQPTPRANDAMAASAGPTSAPPAASASAGPTPTLPASPSSGASAAPRFAPGVHEALLADCSSCHASDGMAAASRYVTHPDPEQHLRSVTPLVVPGAAANSLLYQRARGEAHPGGEVWPPGSAQLALLAQWIDAGATGTPPPAAGSTAVATAPPV
;
A
#
# COMPACT_ATOMS: atom_id res chain seq x y z
N MET A 1 -56.42 -45.70 5.26
CA MET A 1 -56.44 -45.17 6.64
C MET A 1 -55.48 -45.98 7.51
N ARG A 2 -54.28 -45.45 7.80
CA ARG A 2 -53.64 -45.51 9.12
C ARG A 2 -52.66 -44.34 9.20
N VAL A 3 -52.94 -43.47 10.15
CA VAL A 3 -52.19 -42.31 10.59
C VAL A 3 -51.43 -42.78 11.82
N THR A 4 -50.10 -42.73 11.82
CA THR A 4 -49.22 -42.62 13.01
C THR A 4 -47.77 -42.54 12.54
N ASP A 5 -47.13 -41.37 12.70
CA ASP A 5 -45.85 -41.19 13.41
C ASP A 5 -45.26 -39.78 13.13
N LEU A 6 -45.77 -38.78 13.86
CA LEU A 6 -45.12 -37.49 14.09
C LEU A 6 -44.88 -37.37 15.60
N GLY A 7 -43.89 -38.09 16.14
CA GLY A 7 -43.76 -38.21 17.59
C GLY A 7 -42.37 -38.39 18.18
N THR A 8 -41.30 -38.33 17.39
CA THR A 8 -39.94 -38.69 17.90
C THR A 8 -38.82 -37.70 17.56
N TRP A 9 -39.12 -36.58 16.88
CA TRP A 9 -38.09 -35.61 16.48
C TRP A 9 -37.84 -34.44 17.44
N THR A 10 -38.55 -34.37 18.57
CA THR A 10 -38.50 -33.18 19.46
C THR A 10 -37.63 -33.34 20.71
N LEU A 11 -36.93 -34.47 20.92
CA LEU A 11 -36.14 -34.70 22.14
C LEU A 11 -34.64 -34.94 21.91
N LEU A 12 -34.12 -34.82 20.68
CA LEU A 12 -32.68 -34.87 20.41
C LEU A 12 -32.07 -33.50 20.07
N ALA A 13 -32.74 -32.40 20.44
CA ALA A 13 -32.30 -31.04 20.18
C ALA A 13 -31.82 -30.27 21.43
N CYS A 14 -31.70 -30.91 22.61
CA CYS A 14 -31.38 -30.22 23.88
C CYS A 14 -30.04 -30.62 24.54
N ALA A 15 -29.15 -31.38 23.90
CA ALA A 15 -27.89 -31.82 24.53
C ALA A 15 -26.63 -31.54 23.69
N LEU A 16 -26.61 -30.46 22.90
CA LEU A 16 -25.44 -30.08 22.10
C LEU A 16 -25.20 -28.55 22.08
N VAL A 17 -25.34 -27.93 23.24
CA VAL A 17 -24.91 -26.55 23.51
C VAL A 17 -24.03 -26.59 24.75
N LEU A 18 -22.70 -26.57 24.59
CA LEU A 18 -21.67 -26.10 25.55
C LEU A 18 -20.28 -26.66 25.17
N SER A 19 -19.72 -26.20 24.05
CA SER A 19 -18.27 -26.22 23.80
C SER A 19 -17.93 -25.22 22.70
N ALA A 20 -18.16 -23.93 23.00
CA ALA A 20 -17.60 -22.85 22.19
C ALA A 20 -16.14 -22.65 22.61
N PRO A 21 -15.16 -22.70 21.69
CA PRO A 21 -13.79 -22.28 22.00
C PRO A 21 -13.81 -20.80 22.39
N GLY A 22 -13.29 -20.49 23.57
CA GLY A 22 -13.21 -19.12 24.07
C GLY A 22 -12.38 -18.23 23.14
N PRO A 23 -12.62 -16.90 23.15
CA PRO A 23 -11.90 -15.97 22.30
C PRO A 23 -10.41 -16.02 22.65
N THR A 24 -9.59 -16.33 21.65
CA THR A 24 -8.14 -16.13 21.67
C THR A 24 -7.89 -14.65 21.95
N ARG A 25 -7.48 -14.32 23.18
CA ARG A 25 -7.11 -12.97 23.58
C ARG A 25 -5.95 -12.53 22.68
N ALA A 26 -6.19 -11.62 21.75
CA ALA A 26 -5.16 -11.00 20.95
C ALA A 26 -4.09 -10.43 21.90
N GLN A 27 -2.86 -10.93 21.82
CA GLN A 27 -1.76 -10.42 22.62
C GLN A 27 -1.50 -8.98 22.21
N SER A 28 -1.35 -8.08 23.20
CA SER A 28 -1.12 -6.67 22.90
C SER A 28 0.24 -6.51 22.19
N PRO A 29 0.39 -5.49 21.32
CA PRO A 29 1.68 -5.18 20.69
C PRO A 29 2.84 -4.99 21.69
N GLU A 30 2.52 -4.57 22.91
CA GLU A 30 3.48 -4.39 24.02
C GLU A 30 3.99 -5.73 24.56
N GLU A 31 3.12 -6.74 24.70
CA GLU A 31 3.50 -8.10 25.11
C GLU A 31 4.42 -8.74 24.07
N GLN A 32 4.10 -8.56 22.78
CA GLN A 32 4.91 -9.07 21.68
C GLN A 32 6.29 -8.40 21.64
N ARG A 33 6.34 -7.09 21.90
CA ARG A 33 7.59 -6.33 21.96
C ARG A 33 8.46 -6.75 23.14
N ARG A 34 7.86 -7.03 24.31
CA ARG A 34 8.56 -7.56 25.49
C ARG A 34 9.16 -8.94 25.24
N ARG A 35 8.40 -9.86 24.63
CA ARG A 35 8.93 -11.19 24.23
C ARG A 35 10.08 -11.09 23.24
N LEU A 36 10.03 -10.13 22.32
CA LEU A 36 11.12 -9.89 21.36
C LEU A 36 12.39 -9.38 22.07
N GLN A 37 12.24 -8.48 23.04
CA GLN A 37 13.37 -7.99 23.86
C GLN A 37 13.98 -9.10 24.73
N GLU A 38 13.15 -9.96 25.32
CA GLU A 38 13.59 -11.14 26.08
C GLU A 38 14.36 -12.13 25.18
N ARG A 39 13.87 -12.42 23.97
CA ARG A 39 14.56 -13.31 23.01
C ARG A 39 15.89 -12.76 22.49
N LEU A 40 16.01 -11.44 22.40
CA LEU A 40 17.23 -10.78 21.93
C LEU A 40 18.26 -10.54 23.05
N GLY A 41 17.96 -10.93 24.30
CA GLY A 41 18.89 -10.77 25.43
C GLY A 41 19.19 -9.31 25.77
N ILE A 42 18.36 -8.36 25.31
CA ILE A 42 18.55 -6.94 25.56
C ILE A 42 18.01 -6.66 26.97
N LYS A 43 18.88 -6.66 27.97
CA LYS A 43 18.53 -6.32 29.35
C LYS A 43 17.97 -4.89 29.38
N PRO A 44 16.73 -4.67 29.87
CA PRO A 44 16.17 -3.33 29.96
C PRO A 44 17.07 -2.47 30.85
N PRO A 45 17.33 -1.20 30.50
CA PRO A 45 18.12 -0.31 31.32
C PRO A 45 17.46 -0.21 32.70
N SER A 46 18.25 -0.43 33.75
CA SER A 46 17.78 -0.32 35.13
C SER A 46 17.24 1.09 35.34
N ALA A 47 15.97 1.18 35.73
CA ALA A 47 15.35 2.44 36.08
C ALA A 47 16.14 3.07 37.22
N GLN A 48 16.85 4.16 36.90
CA GLN A 48 17.54 4.98 37.89
C GLN A 48 16.45 5.61 38.77
N GLN A 49 16.41 5.21 40.04
CA GLN A 49 15.54 5.80 41.04
C GLN A 49 15.90 7.28 41.18
N VAL A 50 14.93 8.15 40.92
CA VAL A 50 15.03 9.58 41.24
C VAL A 50 14.97 9.69 42.76
N PRO A 51 15.97 10.29 43.44
CA PRO A 51 15.92 10.45 44.88
C PRO A 51 14.86 11.48 45.27
N ASP A 52 14.17 11.10 46.34
CA ASP A 52 13.07 11.76 47.02
C ASP A 52 13.42 13.19 47.46
N ALA A 53 12.71 14.18 46.92
CA ALA A 53 12.83 15.56 47.35
C ALA A 53 12.02 15.74 48.63
N GLY A 54 12.75 15.88 49.73
CA GLY A 54 12.24 15.97 51.10
C GLY A 54 11.10 16.96 51.30
N VAL A 55 10.07 16.44 51.97
CA VAL A 55 8.99 17.16 52.64
C VAL A 55 9.60 18.06 53.73
N VAL A 56 9.30 19.37 53.67
CA VAL A 56 9.53 20.30 54.79
C VAL A 56 8.17 20.72 55.35
N ALA A 57 7.97 20.41 56.63
CA ALA A 57 6.81 20.79 57.45
C ALA A 57 7.06 22.15 58.15
N PRO A 58 6.00 22.79 58.70
CA PRO A 58 5.93 24.25 58.89
C PRO A 58 6.42 24.71 60.26
N GLY A 59 6.97 25.92 60.32
CA GLY A 59 7.46 26.55 61.55
C GLY A 59 7.33 28.07 61.55
N THR A 60 6.24 28.52 62.16
CA THR A 60 6.13 29.65 63.11
C THR A 60 6.50 31.09 62.68
N LEU A 61 5.44 31.91 62.70
CA LEU A 61 5.38 33.37 62.57
C LEU A 61 5.94 34.11 63.80
N SER A 62 6.51 35.31 63.61
CA SER A 62 6.14 36.55 64.34
C SER A 62 6.98 37.79 63.94
N PRO A 63 6.50 39.03 64.24
CA PRO A 63 6.50 40.16 63.28
C PRO A 63 7.20 41.45 63.77
N THR A 64 7.61 42.32 62.82
CA THR A 64 7.60 43.82 62.89
C THR A 64 8.15 44.37 61.56
N GLU A 65 7.30 44.87 60.67
CA GLU A 65 6.94 46.29 60.49
C GLU A 65 7.95 47.11 59.67
N ALA A 66 7.60 47.40 58.40
CA ALA A 66 7.85 48.68 57.72
C ALA A 66 7.29 48.67 56.28
N THR A 67 6.09 49.25 56.13
CA THR A 67 5.71 50.22 55.09
C THR A 67 6.33 50.08 53.69
N ARG A 68 5.58 49.48 52.75
CA ARG A 68 5.36 50.05 51.40
C ARG A 68 4.18 49.36 50.72
N ALA A 69 3.14 50.11 50.37
CA ALA A 69 2.07 49.63 49.51
C ALA A 69 2.64 49.30 48.11
N PRO A 70 2.51 48.06 47.59
CA PRO A 70 2.71 47.79 46.18
C PRO A 70 1.44 48.19 45.44
N ALA A 71 1.61 49.08 44.45
CA ALA A 71 0.57 49.40 43.48
C ALA A 71 0.00 48.12 42.86
N ALA A 72 -1.32 48.10 42.69
CA ALA A 72 -2.05 46.99 42.09
C ALA A 72 -1.41 46.57 40.75
N PRO A 73 -1.17 45.27 40.50
CA PRO A 73 -0.72 44.81 39.19
C PRO A 73 -1.78 45.20 38.15
N PRO A 74 -1.39 45.73 36.98
CA PRO A 74 -2.35 46.03 35.93
C PRO A 74 -3.07 44.73 35.57
N ALA A 75 -4.41 44.81 35.59
CA ALA A 75 -5.29 43.73 35.19
C ALA A 75 -4.81 43.15 33.85
N ARG A 76 -4.33 41.90 33.86
CA ARG A 76 -4.01 41.18 32.64
C ARG A 76 -5.32 41.01 31.87
N THR A 77 -5.42 41.72 30.76
CA THR A 77 -6.47 41.52 29.76
C THR A 77 -6.60 40.02 29.48
N PRO A 78 -7.80 39.42 29.55
CA PRO A 78 -7.95 38.00 29.26
C PRO A 78 -7.45 37.74 27.84
N ALA A 79 -6.50 36.82 27.71
CA ALA A 79 -5.98 36.39 26.42
C ALA A 79 -7.18 35.87 25.61
N VAL A 80 -7.55 36.60 24.56
CA VAL A 80 -8.56 36.18 23.60
C VAL A 80 -8.07 34.85 23.03
N ALA A 81 -8.73 33.76 23.43
CA ALA A 81 -8.44 32.42 22.97
C ALA A 81 -8.53 32.44 21.44
N SER A 82 -7.37 32.49 20.79
CA SER A 82 -7.28 32.63 19.35
C SER A 82 -7.82 31.36 18.74
N ARG A 83 -8.97 31.46 18.05
CA ARG A 83 -9.58 30.32 17.36
C ARG A 83 -8.51 29.62 16.52
N PRO A 84 -8.38 28.29 16.60
CA PRO A 84 -7.40 27.56 15.81
C PRO A 84 -7.54 27.92 14.32
N ARG A 85 -6.47 28.48 13.76
CA ARG A 85 -6.37 28.85 12.35
C ARG A 85 -6.22 27.57 11.51
N VAL A 86 -6.86 27.55 10.34
CA VAL A 86 -6.59 26.54 9.30
C VAL A 86 -5.19 26.82 8.72
N PRO A 87 -4.27 25.84 8.73
CA PRO A 87 -2.95 26.02 8.11
C PRO A 87 -3.08 26.34 6.62
N GLY A 88 -2.18 27.15 6.08
CA GLY A 88 -2.07 27.47 4.66
C GLY A 88 -0.90 26.75 4.00
N PHE A 89 -0.93 26.58 2.69
CA PHE A 89 0.14 25.90 1.98
C PHE A 89 1.46 26.67 2.08
N ALA A 90 1.45 27.96 1.73
CA ALA A 90 2.67 28.76 1.60
C ALA A 90 3.48 28.87 2.90
N GLU A 91 2.81 29.04 4.05
CA GLU A 91 3.46 29.30 5.33
C GLU A 91 3.60 28.08 6.24
N ASP A 92 2.71 27.09 6.14
CA ASP A 92 2.70 25.95 7.05
C ASP A 92 3.04 24.63 6.36
N ALA A 93 2.35 24.29 5.26
CA ALA A 93 2.53 22.99 4.61
C ALA A 93 3.84 22.89 3.83
N ARG A 94 4.16 23.89 3.01
CA ARG A 94 5.33 23.89 2.12
C ARG A 94 6.66 23.73 2.89
N PRO A 95 6.95 24.48 3.98
CA PRO A 95 8.19 24.28 4.74
C PRO A 95 8.33 22.85 5.32
N ILE A 96 7.22 22.22 5.69
CA ILE A 96 7.22 20.82 6.15
C ILE A 96 7.57 19.88 5.00
N LEU A 97 6.95 20.08 3.83
CA LEU A 97 7.17 19.25 2.65
C LEU A 97 8.59 19.40 2.11
N GLU A 98 9.14 20.61 2.04
CA GLU A 98 10.52 20.84 1.66
C GLU A 98 11.49 20.17 2.61
N LYS A 99 11.28 20.34 3.93
CA LYS A 99 12.16 19.75 4.94
C LYS A 99 12.11 18.22 4.96
N ALA A 100 10.93 17.63 4.85
CA ALA A 100 10.74 16.19 4.98
C ALA A 100 10.96 15.45 3.65
N CYS A 101 10.52 16.04 2.53
CA CYS A 101 10.46 15.39 1.23
C CYS A 101 11.45 15.98 0.22
N GLY A 102 11.92 17.22 0.41
CA GLY A 102 12.74 17.96 -0.55
C GLY A 102 14.10 17.33 -0.85
N ASN A 103 14.71 16.57 0.06
CA ASN A 103 15.96 15.87 -0.24
C ASN A 103 15.81 14.83 -1.37
N CYS A 104 14.63 14.22 -1.49
CA CYS A 104 14.33 13.27 -2.56
C CYS A 104 13.59 13.94 -3.72
N HIS A 105 12.62 14.80 -3.42
CA HIS A 105 11.75 15.47 -4.40
C HIS A 105 12.26 16.85 -4.83
N GLY A 106 13.47 17.24 -4.47
CA GLY A 106 14.10 18.46 -4.98
C GLY A 106 14.54 18.31 -6.45
N PRO A 107 14.94 19.41 -7.10
CA PRO A 107 15.37 19.41 -8.50
C PRO A 107 16.56 18.47 -8.76
N GLU A 108 17.41 18.25 -7.76
CA GLU A 108 18.58 17.35 -7.83
C GLU A 108 18.37 16.05 -7.03
N GLY A 109 17.22 15.89 -6.39
CA GLY A 109 16.93 14.73 -5.56
C GLY A 109 16.74 13.46 -6.40
N MET A 110 16.85 12.30 -5.77
CA MET A 110 16.68 11.00 -6.46
C MET A 110 15.30 10.81 -7.12
N ALA A 111 14.28 11.54 -6.65
CA ALA A 111 12.93 11.58 -7.18
C ALA A 111 12.65 12.85 -8.02
N SER A 112 13.69 13.56 -8.49
CA SER A 112 13.59 14.75 -9.36
C SER A 112 12.87 14.46 -10.70
N ARG A 113 12.92 13.21 -11.16
CA ARG A 113 12.19 12.72 -12.35
C ARG A 113 10.75 12.30 -12.07
N SER A 114 10.29 12.39 -10.83
CA SER A 114 8.92 12.05 -10.49
C SER A 114 7.95 13.16 -10.90
N ARG A 115 6.64 12.86 -10.83
CA ARG A 115 5.58 13.85 -11.14
C ARG A 115 5.43 14.95 -10.09
N TRP A 116 6.19 14.88 -8.99
CA TRP A 116 6.15 15.84 -7.90
C TRP A 116 7.58 16.27 -7.57
N VAL A 117 7.89 17.54 -7.86
CA VAL A 117 9.20 18.13 -7.59
C VAL A 117 8.96 19.41 -6.81
N LEU A 118 9.59 19.54 -5.65
CA LEU A 118 9.56 20.71 -4.79
C LEU A 118 10.71 21.65 -5.18
N ARG A 119 10.36 22.86 -5.59
CA ARG A 119 11.32 23.89 -6.04
C ARG A 119 11.46 25.04 -5.06
N GLY A 120 10.63 25.11 -4.02
CA GLY A 120 10.59 26.25 -3.11
C GLY A 120 9.66 27.37 -3.57
N GLU A 121 8.88 27.11 -4.62
CA GLU A 121 8.18 28.15 -5.37
C GLU A 121 6.65 28.07 -5.18
N PRO A 122 5.89 29.14 -5.46
CA PRO A 122 4.43 29.09 -5.42
C PRO A 122 3.82 27.99 -6.31
N ALA A 123 4.51 27.62 -7.40
CA ALA A 123 4.08 26.56 -8.31
C ALA A 123 4.02 25.16 -7.66
N ASP A 124 4.72 24.95 -6.54
CA ASP A 124 4.68 23.69 -5.80
C ASP A 124 3.28 23.38 -5.24
N TYR A 125 2.44 24.41 -5.07
CA TYR A 125 1.06 24.27 -4.60
C TYR A 125 0.24 23.38 -5.54
N GLU A 126 0.16 23.76 -6.81
CA GLU A 126 -0.60 23.04 -7.83
C GLU A 126 -0.07 21.62 -8.04
N ALA A 127 1.26 21.45 -7.98
CA ALA A 127 1.87 20.12 -8.06
C ALA A 127 1.48 19.23 -6.86
N THR A 128 1.41 19.81 -5.66
CA THR A 128 1.06 19.11 -4.42
C THR A 128 -0.42 18.73 -4.36
N LEU A 129 -1.32 19.62 -4.83
CA LEU A 129 -2.77 19.36 -4.83
C LEU A 129 -3.17 18.07 -5.55
N ARG A 130 -2.39 17.63 -6.54
CA ARG A 130 -2.61 16.36 -7.27
C ARG A 130 -2.53 15.11 -6.38
N PHE A 131 -1.96 15.24 -5.19
CA PHE A 131 -1.78 14.15 -4.22
C PHE A 131 -2.61 14.34 -2.94
N VAL A 132 -3.51 15.32 -2.95
CA VAL A 132 -4.35 15.69 -1.82
C VAL A 132 -5.79 15.25 -2.08
N GLN A 133 -6.42 14.65 -1.08
CA GLN A 133 -7.83 14.25 -1.09
C GLN A 133 -8.53 14.90 0.12
N PRO A 134 -9.14 16.10 -0.04
CA PRO A 134 -9.71 16.83 1.10
C PRO A 134 -10.83 16.06 1.82
N ALA A 135 -11.70 15.38 1.07
CA ALA A 135 -12.81 14.60 1.62
C ALA A 135 -12.34 13.40 2.47
N THR A 136 -11.13 12.92 2.25
CA THR A 136 -10.54 11.75 2.91
C THR A 136 -9.09 12.06 3.29
N ALA A 137 -8.90 13.14 4.05
CA ALA A 137 -7.59 13.76 4.27
C ALA A 137 -6.46 12.78 4.63
N ALA A 138 -6.68 11.91 5.64
CA ALA A 138 -5.72 10.89 6.06
C ALA A 138 -5.39 9.84 4.98
N GLN A 139 -6.28 9.66 3.99
CA GLN A 139 -6.10 8.74 2.85
C GLN A 139 -5.41 9.40 1.66
N SER A 140 -5.09 10.71 1.74
CA SER A 140 -4.35 11.41 0.68
C SER A 140 -3.05 10.69 0.34
N PRO A 141 -2.75 10.44 -0.96
CA PRO A 141 -1.49 9.84 -1.39
C PRO A 141 -0.26 10.52 -0.80
N LEU A 142 -0.31 11.84 -0.63
CA LEU A 142 0.75 12.63 0.03
C LEU A 142 1.08 12.10 1.43
N LEU A 143 0.07 11.96 2.29
CA LEU A 143 0.22 11.50 3.66
C LEU A 143 0.56 10.02 3.74
N LYS A 144 -0.08 9.19 2.90
CA LYS A 144 0.18 7.75 2.86
C LYS A 144 1.62 7.43 2.49
N LYS A 145 2.14 8.08 1.45
CA LYS A 145 3.53 7.92 1.01
C LYS A 145 4.51 8.50 2.03
N GLY A 146 4.24 9.68 2.56
CA GLY A 146 5.11 10.29 3.58
C GLY A 146 5.23 9.45 4.86
N THR A 147 4.14 8.79 5.28
CA THR A 147 4.12 7.91 6.45
C THR A 147 4.61 6.49 6.21
N GLY A 148 4.85 6.12 4.94
CA GLY A 148 5.21 4.76 4.54
C GLY A 148 4.07 3.75 4.71
N THR A 149 2.82 4.21 4.83
CA THR A 149 1.63 3.33 4.86
C THR A 149 1.22 2.84 3.47
N THR A 150 1.76 3.47 2.43
CA THR A 150 1.71 2.98 1.05
C THR A 150 3.12 2.99 0.49
N LEU A 151 3.40 2.08 -0.44
CA LEU A 151 4.69 1.96 -1.10
C LEU A 151 5.16 3.32 -1.65
N HIS A 152 6.31 3.73 -1.15
CA HIS A 152 7.05 4.91 -1.54
C HIS A 152 8.49 4.44 -1.67
N GLY A 153 9.15 4.67 -2.81
CA GLY A 153 10.50 4.15 -3.08
C GLY A 153 11.61 4.70 -2.16
N GLY A 154 11.24 5.41 -1.10
CA GLY A 154 12.11 5.93 -0.06
C GLY A 154 11.62 5.52 1.33
N LYS A 155 12.41 5.85 2.35
CA LYS A 155 12.06 5.56 3.75
C LYS A 155 10.87 6.43 4.19
N LYS A 156 10.20 6.00 5.26
CA LYS A 156 9.22 6.84 5.98
C LYS A 156 9.87 8.16 6.40
N VAL A 157 9.27 9.29 5.97
CA VAL A 157 9.76 10.65 6.26
C VAL A 157 8.86 11.41 7.24
N LEU A 158 7.62 10.96 7.44
CA LEU A 158 6.67 11.52 8.39
C LEU A 158 6.21 10.45 9.39
N ALA A 159 6.26 10.74 10.69
CA ALA A 159 5.58 9.91 11.69
C ALA A 159 4.12 10.34 11.81
N VAL A 160 3.19 9.40 11.91
CA VAL A 160 1.75 9.66 12.06
C VAL A 160 1.48 10.55 13.29
N GLU A 161 2.19 10.31 14.38
CA GLU A 161 2.07 11.10 15.63
C GLU A 161 2.88 12.41 15.62
N SER A 162 3.51 12.78 14.49
CA SER A 162 4.33 13.99 14.43
C SER A 162 3.48 15.26 14.29
N ALA A 163 3.96 16.36 14.87
CA ALA A 163 3.34 17.68 14.69
C ALA A 163 3.31 18.11 13.21
N GLN A 164 4.29 17.68 12.42
CA GLN A 164 4.36 17.90 10.98
C GLN A 164 3.20 17.20 10.25
N TYR A 165 3.00 15.90 10.53
CA TYR A 165 1.88 15.15 9.98
C TYR A 165 0.54 15.77 10.36
N ALA A 166 0.35 16.10 11.65
CA ALA A 166 -0.87 16.73 12.13
C ALA A 166 -1.15 18.08 11.44
N THR A 167 -0.11 18.85 11.11
CA THR A 167 -0.25 20.13 10.41
C THR A 167 -0.67 19.92 8.94
N LEU A 168 -0.07 18.97 8.25
CA LEU A 168 -0.46 18.61 6.88
C LEU A 168 -1.87 18.02 6.82
N LEU A 169 -2.24 17.18 7.80
CA LEU A 169 -3.59 16.63 7.91
C LEU A 169 -4.62 17.75 8.05
N ARG A 170 -4.43 18.68 9.00
CA ARG A 170 -5.34 19.83 9.18
C ARG A 170 -5.40 20.77 7.98
N TRP A 171 -4.28 20.97 7.29
CA TRP A 171 -4.25 21.72 6.03
C TRP A 171 -5.17 21.08 4.99
N ILE A 172 -5.07 19.76 4.80
CA ILE A 172 -5.89 19.01 3.84
C ILE A 172 -7.36 18.99 4.25
N GLU A 173 -7.67 18.72 5.53
CA GLU A 173 -9.03 18.77 6.09
C GLU A 173 -9.66 20.15 5.92
N GLY A 174 -8.85 21.21 5.98
CA GLY A 174 -9.26 22.58 5.73
C GLY A 174 -9.46 22.96 4.27
N GLY A 175 -9.44 21.99 3.34
CA GLY A 175 -9.58 22.23 1.90
C GLY A 175 -8.26 22.60 1.20
N ALA A 176 -7.12 22.39 1.87
CA ALA A 176 -5.79 22.65 1.35
C ALA A 176 -5.59 24.07 0.78
N PRO A 177 -5.93 25.16 1.49
CA PRO A 177 -5.86 26.51 0.94
C PRO A 177 -4.42 26.93 0.59
N PRO A 178 -4.22 27.76 -0.47
CA PRO A 178 -2.88 28.18 -0.91
C PRO A 178 -2.19 29.09 0.12
N GLY A 179 -2.98 29.86 0.88
CA GLY A 179 -2.50 30.75 1.92
C GLY A 179 -3.35 30.63 3.19
N LYS A 180 -3.16 31.56 4.13
CA LYS A 180 -3.88 31.56 5.40
C LYS A 180 -5.39 31.75 5.19
N ALA A 181 -6.18 30.69 5.30
CA ALA A 181 -7.62 30.83 5.44
C ALA A 181 -7.95 31.25 6.88
N ARG A 182 -8.58 32.43 7.05
CA ARG A 182 -9.30 32.70 8.32
C ARG A 182 -10.41 31.67 8.39
N GLY A 183 -10.48 30.92 9.49
CA GLY A 183 -11.37 29.76 9.66
C GLY A 183 -12.83 30.09 9.34
N ALA A 184 -13.16 29.98 8.05
CA ALA A 184 -14.51 29.97 7.55
C ALA A 184 -15.00 28.55 7.77
N LEU A 185 -16.01 28.42 8.62
CA LEU A 185 -16.86 27.23 8.60
C LEU A 185 -17.32 27.04 7.16
N ALA A 186 -17.04 25.87 6.60
CA ALA A 186 -17.50 25.47 5.29
C ALA A 186 -19.01 25.69 5.17
N THR A 187 -19.43 26.73 4.45
CA THR A 187 -20.75 26.78 3.85
C THR A 187 -20.72 25.86 2.65
N ALA A 188 -21.45 24.75 2.75
CA ALA A 188 -21.87 23.97 1.61
C ALA A 188 -22.58 24.91 0.62
N GLU A 189 -21.98 25.09 -0.56
CA GLU A 189 -22.67 25.72 -1.67
C GLU A 189 -23.72 24.71 -2.17
N ALA A 190 -24.95 24.93 -1.74
CA ALA A 190 -26.12 24.23 -2.21
C ALA A 190 -26.31 24.52 -3.69
N VAL A 191 -26.30 23.47 -4.50
CA VAL A 191 -26.78 23.48 -5.89
C VAL A 191 -28.27 23.80 -5.89
N PRO A 192 -28.74 24.91 -6.50
CA PRO A 192 -30.15 25.08 -6.77
C PRO A 192 -30.48 24.38 -8.08
N GLY A 193 -30.96 23.15 -7.98
CA GLY A 193 -31.79 22.56 -9.01
C GLY A 193 -33.17 23.22 -8.99
N ALA A 194 -33.59 23.79 -10.11
CA ALA A 194 -35.00 24.02 -10.42
C ALA A 194 -35.29 23.57 -11.87
N PRO A 195 -36.41 22.85 -12.09
CA PRO A 195 -36.73 22.23 -13.38
C PRO A 195 -37.41 23.24 -14.33
N ARG A 196 -37.16 23.12 -15.64
CA ARG A 196 -37.95 23.81 -16.66
C ARG A 196 -38.70 22.78 -17.54
N PRO A 197 -40.04 22.85 -17.66
CA PRO A 197 -40.84 21.97 -18.51
C PRO A 197 -40.87 22.45 -19.99
N PRO A 198 -41.40 21.64 -20.92
CA PRO A 198 -41.16 21.75 -22.35
C PRO A 198 -42.25 22.56 -23.07
N HIS A 199 -41.87 23.34 -24.08
CA HIS A 199 -42.80 23.76 -25.14
C HIS A 199 -42.11 23.71 -26.50
N ALA A 200 -42.67 22.87 -27.36
CA ALA A 200 -42.53 22.87 -28.80
C ALA A 200 -43.36 24.03 -29.41
N GLY A 201 -42.94 24.55 -30.57
CA GLY A 201 -43.71 25.56 -31.29
C GLY A 201 -43.00 26.14 -32.51
N THR A 202 -43.07 25.41 -33.61
CA THR A 202 -43.04 25.82 -35.02
C THR A 202 -43.39 27.28 -35.32
N SER A 203 -42.59 27.97 -36.15
CA SER A 203 -43.02 28.62 -37.42
C SER A 203 -41.96 29.59 -37.97
N ALA A 204 -41.49 29.31 -39.19
CA ALA A 204 -41.09 30.32 -40.19
C ALA A 204 -42.36 30.85 -40.91
N PRO A 205 -42.33 31.67 -41.99
CA PRO A 205 -41.21 32.36 -42.66
C PRO A 205 -41.51 33.86 -42.97
N SER A 206 -40.51 34.61 -43.50
CA SER A 206 -40.69 35.56 -44.62
C SER A 206 -39.35 36.18 -45.03
N ALA A 207 -38.97 35.94 -46.28
CA ALA A 207 -38.07 36.75 -47.12
C ALA A 207 -38.94 37.80 -47.88
N PRO A 208 -38.48 38.62 -48.87
CA PRO A 208 -37.19 38.63 -49.57
C PRO A 208 -36.64 40.03 -49.98
N SER A 209 -35.54 39.99 -50.77
CA SER A 209 -35.05 40.96 -51.79
C SER A 209 -33.77 41.73 -51.41
N THR A 210 -32.74 41.96 -52.24
CA THR A 210 -32.31 41.54 -53.61
C THR A 210 -30.90 42.13 -53.87
N ALA A 211 -30.23 41.65 -54.95
CA ALA A 211 -29.06 42.17 -55.69
C ALA A 211 -27.67 41.67 -55.23
N ALA A 212 -26.96 40.79 -55.96
CA ALA A 212 -26.22 40.97 -57.25
C ALA A 212 -25.00 41.91 -57.07
N THR A 213 -23.75 41.61 -57.46
CA THR A 213 -23.21 40.81 -58.59
C THR A 213 -21.69 40.59 -58.43
N ALA A 214 -21.19 39.51 -59.07
CA ALA A 214 -19.91 39.35 -59.78
C ALA A 214 -18.55 39.07 -59.07
N SER A 215 -18.12 37.81 -59.25
CA SER A 215 -16.85 37.32 -59.85
C SER A 215 -15.47 37.66 -59.26
N GLY A 216 -14.72 36.61 -58.92
CA GLY A 216 -13.26 36.64 -58.76
C GLY A 216 -12.68 35.26 -58.43
N VAL A 217 -11.96 34.68 -59.40
CA VAL A 217 -11.36 33.34 -59.45
C VAL A 217 -10.08 33.24 -58.58
N ALA A 218 -9.84 32.08 -57.94
CA ALA A 218 -8.58 31.29 -58.03
C ALA A 218 -8.17 30.55 -56.73
N ALA A 219 -8.10 29.22 -56.87
CA ALA A 219 -7.05 28.27 -56.46
C ALA A 219 -6.53 28.18 -55.00
N SER A 220 -6.65 26.97 -54.46
CA SER A 220 -5.96 26.40 -53.29
C SER A 220 -4.43 26.42 -53.39
N PRO A 221 -3.73 26.27 -52.24
CA PRO A 221 -2.88 25.09 -52.13
C PRO A 221 -2.83 24.39 -50.75
N VAL A 222 -2.36 23.15 -50.85
CA VAL A 222 -2.09 22.09 -49.85
C VAL A 222 -0.91 22.45 -48.92
N PRO A 223 -0.87 21.99 -47.66
CA PRO A 223 0.36 21.99 -46.87
C PRO A 223 1.14 20.67 -46.96
N SER A 224 2.45 20.82 -47.23
CA SER A 224 3.48 19.79 -47.35
C SER A 224 3.92 19.20 -46.01
N ALA A 225 4.35 17.93 -46.05
CA ALA A 225 5.06 17.21 -45.00
C ALA A 225 6.49 17.74 -44.75
N PRO A 226 7.12 17.46 -43.60
CA PRO A 226 8.56 17.58 -43.43
C PRO A 226 9.29 16.23 -43.58
N SER A 227 10.39 16.30 -44.34
CA SER A 227 11.35 15.26 -44.66
C SER A 227 12.31 14.93 -43.51
N SER A 228 12.71 13.66 -43.47
CA SER A 228 13.89 13.13 -42.79
C SER A 228 15.19 13.72 -43.36
N ALA A 229 16.18 13.94 -42.51
CA ALA A 229 17.58 14.05 -42.90
C ALA A 229 18.51 13.40 -41.86
N SER A 230 19.41 12.56 -42.37
CA SER A 230 20.42 11.77 -41.67
C SER A 230 21.73 12.55 -41.46
N ALA A 231 22.46 12.08 -40.44
CA ALA A 231 23.91 11.92 -40.32
C ALA A 231 24.82 13.17 -40.20
N SER A 232 25.54 13.22 -39.07
CA SER A 232 26.97 13.57 -39.05
C SER A 232 27.66 12.94 -37.84
N ALA A 233 28.91 12.53 -38.07
CA ALA A 233 29.70 11.62 -37.26
C ALA A 233 30.69 12.33 -36.31
N GLY A 234 31.03 11.64 -35.21
CA GLY A 234 32.28 11.75 -34.44
C GLY A 234 32.22 12.58 -33.14
N PRO A 235 33.21 12.46 -32.23
CA PRO A 235 34.21 11.40 -32.04
C PRO A 235 34.05 10.64 -30.69
N THR A 236 34.66 9.46 -30.65
CA THR A 236 34.81 8.54 -29.50
C THR A 236 35.60 9.12 -28.32
N PRO A 237 35.15 8.94 -27.07
CA PRO A 237 35.99 9.13 -25.90
C PRO A 237 36.74 7.83 -25.51
N THR A 238 38.05 7.96 -25.48
CA THR A 238 39.08 7.00 -25.04
C THR A 238 38.90 6.65 -23.56
N LEU A 239 38.83 5.36 -23.22
CA LEU A 239 38.87 4.85 -21.85
C LEU A 239 40.31 4.69 -21.37
N PRO A 240 40.67 5.10 -20.14
CA PRO A 240 41.93 4.72 -19.54
C PRO A 240 41.87 3.29 -18.96
N SER A 241 42.75 2.44 -19.48
CA SER A 241 43.23 1.21 -18.84
C SER A 241 44.06 1.56 -17.61
N ALA A 242 43.73 0.95 -16.46
CA ALA A 242 44.72 0.68 -15.42
C ALA A 242 44.26 -0.41 -14.43
N SER A 243 45.09 -1.45 -14.37
CA SER A 243 45.54 -2.10 -13.14
C SER A 243 44.63 -3.14 -12.48
N THR A 244 44.83 -4.38 -12.93
CA THR A 244 44.66 -5.63 -12.18
C THR A 244 45.56 -5.62 -10.93
N GLY A 245 44.97 -5.35 -9.77
CA GLY A 245 45.55 -5.64 -8.45
C GLY A 245 44.99 -6.95 -7.91
N SER A 246 45.81 -8.00 -7.93
CA SER A 246 45.53 -9.28 -7.28
C SER A 246 45.39 -9.11 -5.77
N VAL A 247 44.22 -9.42 -5.22
CA VAL A 247 43.99 -9.57 -3.78
C VAL A 247 43.93 -11.08 -3.47
N PRO A 248 44.69 -11.59 -2.49
CA PRO A 248 44.71 -13.00 -2.16
C PRO A 248 43.41 -13.46 -1.48
N GLN A 249 42.95 -14.61 -1.94
CA GLN A 249 41.84 -15.41 -1.41
C GLN A 249 42.12 -15.87 0.03
N PRO A 250 41.21 -15.69 1.00
CA PRO A 250 41.31 -16.37 2.29
C PRO A 250 40.94 -17.85 2.12
N THR A 251 41.88 -18.72 2.46
CA THR A 251 41.72 -20.17 2.59
C THR A 251 40.62 -20.52 3.60
N PRO A 252 39.74 -21.50 3.34
CA PRO A 252 38.95 -22.11 4.40
C PRO A 252 39.86 -22.98 5.27
N ARG A 253 39.91 -22.66 6.57
CA ARG A 253 40.48 -23.54 7.60
C ARG A 253 39.62 -24.82 7.67
N ALA A 254 40.23 -25.94 7.33
CA ALA A 254 39.80 -27.26 7.76
C ALA A 254 39.92 -27.31 9.29
N ASN A 255 38.85 -27.67 9.97
CA ASN A 255 38.91 -28.28 11.29
C ASN A 255 38.24 -29.65 11.19
N ASP A 256 39.08 -30.65 11.44
CA ASP A 256 38.82 -32.03 11.85
C ASP A 256 37.54 -32.16 12.72
N ALA A 257 36.61 -33.05 12.36
CA ALA A 257 36.62 -34.49 12.67
C ALA A 257 36.53 -34.78 14.18
N MET A 258 35.34 -35.21 14.61
CA MET A 258 35.00 -36.14 15.72
C MET A 258 33.48 -35.98 15.97
N ALA A 259 32.65 -37.00 16.17
CA ALA A 259 32.86 -38.41 16.37
C ALA A 259 31.58 -39.16 15.95
N ALA A 260 31.77 -40.40 15.50
CA ALA A 260 30.72 -41.38 15.33
C ALA A 260 30.16 -41.80 16.69
N SER A 261 28.82 -41.91 16.78
CA SER A 261 28.17 -42.84 17.70
C SER A 261 26.95 -43.44 17.00
N ALA A 262 27.15 -44.66 16.49
CA ALA A 262 26.10 -45.60 16.22
C ALA A 262 25.57 -46.16 17.55
N GLY A 263 24.26 -46.36 17.64
CA GLY A 263 23.61 -47.08 18.74
C GLY A 263 22.10 -47.17 18.52
N PRO A 264 21.44 -48.27 18.95
CA PRO A 264 20.50 -48.98 18.08
C PRO A 264 19.04 -48.98 18.58
N THR A 265 18.14 -49.45 17.70
CA THR A 265 16.90 -50.22 17.97
C THR A 265 15.94 -49.73 19.07
N SER A 266 14.68 -49.49 18.66
CA SER A 266 13.53 -50.30 19.13
C SER A 266 12.24 -49.84 18.44
N ALA A 267 11.70 -50.74 17.61
CA ALA A 267 10.32 -50.72 17.18
C ALA A 267 9.48 -51.54 18.18
N PRO A 268 8.26 -51.09 18.55
CA PRO A 268 7.27 -51.97 19.17
C PRO A 268 6.23 -52.47 18.13
N PRO A 269 5.51 -53.56 18.47
CA PRO A 269 4.95 -54.48 17.49
C PRO A 269 3.57 -54.09 16.98
N ALA A 270 3.23 -54.70 15.84
CA ALA A 270 1.90 -54.79 15.28
C ALA A 270 0.94 -55.51 16.25
N ALA A 271 -0.25 -54.93 16.44
CA ALA A 271 -1.40 -55.61 17.00
C ALA A 271 -2.51 -55.59 15.96
N SER A 272 -2.77 -56.76 15.37
CA SER A 272 -4.00 -57.09 14.66
C SER A 272 -5.17 -57.10 15.63
N ALA A 273 -6.24 -56.36 15.32
CA ALA A 273 -7.55 -56.55 15.92
C ALA A 273 -8.61 -56.61 14.81
N SER A 274 -9.37 -57.70 14.85
CA SER A 274 -10.42 -58.09 13.91
C SER A 274 -11.60 -57.13 13.87
N ALA A 275 -12.18 -57.11 12.67
CA ALA A 275 -13.46 -56.57 12.23
C ALA A 275 -14.63 -56.63 13.24
N GLY A 276 -15.34 -55.51 13.34
CA GLY A 276 -16.77 -55.44 13.63
C GLY A 276 -17.46 -54.56 12.56
N PRO A 277 -18.70 -54.86 12.14
CA PRO A 277 -19.40 -54.09 11.12
C PRO A 277 -19.86 -52.73 11.67
N THR A 278 -19.27 -51.65 11.20
CA THR A 278 -19.72 -50.28 11.46
C THR A 278 -20.94 -49.93 10.60
N PRO A 279 -21.97 -49.28 11.16
CA PRO A 279 -23.16 -48.87 10.41
C PRO A 279 -22.81 -47.77 9.40
N THR A 280 -23.23 -47.98 8.15
CA THR A 280 -23.13 -47.03 7.03
C THR A 280 -23.90 -45.75 7.36
N LEU A 281 -23.18 -44.71 7.77
CA LEU A 281 -23.67 -43.34 7.77
C LEU A 281 -23.58 -42.77 6.34
N PRO A 282 -24.57 -41.98 5.88
CA PRO A 282 -24.56 -41.40 4.55
C PRO A 282 -23.38 -40.45 4.39
N ALA A 283 -22.63 -40.64 3.29
CA ALA A 283 -21.50 -39.82 2.91
C ALA A 283 -21.89 -38.34 2.87
N SER A 284 -21.24 -37.53 3.71
CA SER A 284 -21.21 -36.09 3.52
C SER A 284 -20.51 -35.78 2.19
N PRO A 285 -20.95 -34.79 1.41
CA PRO A 285 -20.28 -34.44 0.16
C PRO A 285 -18.85 -34.03 0.49
N SER A 286 -17.88 -34.75 -0.09
CA SER A 286 -16.47 -34.41 -0.04
C SER A 286 -16.31 -32.93 -0.42
N SER A 287 -16.02 -32.08 0.56
CA SER A 287 -15.47 -30.76 0.30
C SER A 287 -14.22 -30.99 -0.53
N GLY A 288 -14.29 -30.64 -1.81
CA GLY A 288 -13.26 -30.96 -2.80
C GLY A 288 -11.89 -30.58 -2.27
N ALA A 289 -10.95 -31.53 -2.33
CA ALA A 289 -9.53 -31.23 -2.15
C ALA A 289 -9.21 -30.01 -3.01
N SER A 290 -8.96 -28.88 -2.36
CA SER A 290 -8.80 -27.60 -3.04
C SER A 290 -7.63 -27.75 -4.00
N ALA A 291 -7.95 -27.79 -5.31
CA ALA A 291 -6.94 -27.96 -6.33
C ALA A 291 -5.86 -26.89 -6.12
N ALA A 292 -4.60 -27.30 -6.21
CA ALA A 292 -3.47 -26.38 -6.07
C ALA A 292 -3.71 -25.10 -6.87
N PRO A 293 -3.43 -23.91 -6.30
CA PRO A 293 -3.65 -22.67 -7.02
C PRO A 293 -2.80 -22.66 -8.30
N ARG A 294 -3.38 -22.13 -9.38
CA ARG A 294 -2.71 -21.87 -10.65
C ARG A 294 -2.24 -20.42 -10.71
N PHE A 295 -1.39 -20.10 -11.69
CA PHE A 295 -0.89 -18.73 -11.86
C PHE A 295 -2.03 -17.73 -12.11
N ALA A 296 -2.94 -18.03 -13.04
CA ALA A 296 -4.13 -17.22 -13.27
C ALA A 296 -5.40 -17.95 -12.77
N PRO A 297 -6.41 -17.20 -12.28
CA PRO A 297 -6.44 -15.74 -12.17
C PRO A 297 -5.71 -15.18 -10.93
N GLY A 298 -5.70 -15.91 -9.81
CA GLY A 298 -5.37 -15.33 -8.50
C GLY A 298 -3.98 -14.72 -8.36
N VAL A 299 -2.91 -15.46 -8.67
CA VAL A 299 -1.53 -14.96 -8.48
C VAL A 299 -1.24 -13.82 -9.47
N HIS A 300 -1.68 -13.98 -10.71
CA HIS A 300 -1.55 -12.97 -11.77
C HIS A 300 -2.19 -11.64 -11.38
N GLU A 301 -3.43 -11.66 -10.89
CA GLU A 301 -4.17 -10.47 -10.47
C GLU A 301 -3.52 -9.78 -9.27
N ALA A 302 -3.09 -10.53 -8.27
CA ALA A 302 -2.39 -9.98 -7.11
C ALA A 302 -1.09 -9.27 -7.53
N LEU A 303 -0.28 -9.90 -8.38
CA LEU A 303 0.96 -9.31 -8.89
C LEU A 303 0.70 -8.06 -9.74
N LEU A 304 -0.33 -8.06 -10.59
CA LEU A 304 -0.70 -6.88 -11.35
C LEU A 304 -1.15 -5.73 -10.47
N ALA A 305 -1.97 -5.99 -9.45
CA ALA A 305 -2.49 -4.96 -8.57
C ALA A 305 -1.36 -4.24 -7.80
N ASP A 306 -0.42 -5.00 -7.26
CA ASP A 306 0.54 -4.46 -6.30
C ASP A 306 1.94 -4.18 -6.89
N CYS A 307 2.31 -4.82 -8.01
CA CYS A 307 3.64 -4.66 -8.60
C CYS A 307 3.67 -3.79 -9.87
N SER A 308 2.55 -3.64 -10.60
CA SER A 308 2.55 -2.99 -11.92
C SER A 308 2.98 -1.53 -11.90
N SER A 309 2.69 -0.79 -10.83
CA SER A 309 3.06 0.62 -10.72
C SER A 309 4.57 0.90 -10.85
N CYS A 310 5.41 -0.11 -10.56
CA CYS A 310 6.86 -0.02 -10.73
C CYS A 310 7.37 -0.97 -11.83
N HIS A 311 6.79 -2.16 -11.96
CA HIS A 311 7.27 -3.21 -12.86
C HIS A 311 6.53 -3.29 -14.21
N ALA A 312 5.64 -2.35 -14.53
CA ALA A 312 5.14 -2.21 -15.90
C ALA A 312 6.28 -1.89 -16.88
N SER A 313 6.04 -2.07 -18.17
CA SER A 313 7.03 -1.83 -19.24
C SER A 313 7.51 -0.37 -19.32
N ASP A 314 6.70 0.57 -18.85
CA ASP A 314 6.98 2.00 -18.70
C ASP A 314 7.29 2.39 -17.24
N GLY A 315 7.28 1.43 -16.32
CA GLY A 315 7.52 1.63 -14.91
C GLY A 315 8.98 1.92 -14.59
N MET A 316 9.22 2.52 -13.42
CA MET A 316 10.57 2.85 -12.94
C MET A 316 11.48 1.62 -12.73
N ALA A 317 10.91 0.42 -12.62
CA ALA A 317 11.62 -0.85 -12.54
C ALA A 317 11.47 -1.72 -13.82
N ALA A 318 11.07 -1.11 -14.94
CA ALA A 318 10.93 -1.79 -16.24
C ALA A 318 12.22 -2.48 -16.72
N ALA A 319 13.39 -1.94 -16.34
CA ALA A 319 14.69 -2.51 -16.68
C ALA A 319 15.08 -3.72 -15.80
N SER A 320 14.25 -4.10 -14.83
CA SER A 320 14.52 -5.26 -13.98
C SER A 320 14.19 -6.58 -14.69
N ARG A 321 14.57 -7.71 -14.09
CA ARG A 321 14.26 -9.05 -14.62
C ARG A 321 12.77 -9.40 -14.52
N TYR A 322 11.99 -8.63 -13.76
CA TYR A 322 10.57 -8.82 -13.57
C TYR A 322 9.80 -7.68 -14.24
N VAL A 323 8.94 -8.03 -15.20
CA VAL A 323 8.05 -7.07 -15.87
C VAL A 323 6.63 -7.62 -15.80
N THR A 324 5.71 -6.83 -15.24
CA THR A 324 4.28 -7.18 -15.16
C THR A 324 3.63 -7.02 -16.52
N HIS A 325 2.67 -7.88 -16.85
CA HIS A 325 1.96 -7.84 -18.12
C HIS A 325 0.47 -8.17 -17.94
N PRO A 326 -0.48 -7.51 -18.63
CA PRO A 326 -1.91 -7.79 -18.51
C PRO A 326 -2.33 -9.16 -19.07
N ASP A 327 -1.62 -9.67 -20.07
CA ASP A 327 -1.77 -11.04 -20.56
C ASP A 327 -1.05 -12.02 -19.60
N PRO A 328 -1.75 -13.05 -19.07
CA PRO A 328 -1.22 -13.91 -18.02
C PRO A 328 -0.10 -14.83 -18.51
N GLU A 329 -0.11 -15.28 -19.77
CA GLU A 329 0.96 -16.08 -20.34
C GLU A 329 2.27 -15.28 -20.47
N GLN A 330 2.20 -14.02 -20.90
CA GLN A 330 3.34 -13.10 -20.91
C GLN A 330 3.85 -12.78 -19.51
N HIS A 331 2.94 -12.59 -18.56
CA HIS A 331 3.32 -12.32 -17.17
C HIS A 331 3.99 -13.54 -16.53
N LEU A 332 3.47 -14.75 -16.80
CA LEU A 332 4.09 -15.98 -16.31
C LEU A 332 5.52 -16.14 -16.84
N ARG A 333 5.77 -15.80 -18.10
CA ARG A 333 7.13 -15.85 -18.69
C ARG A 333 8.14 -14.96 -17.96
N SER A 334 7.74 -13.81 -17.45
CA SER A 334 8.64 -12.93 -16.66
C SER A 334 8.80 -13.41 -15.22
N VAL A 335 7.82 -14.14 -14.68
CA VAL A 335 7.82 -14.69 -13.33
C VAL A 335 8.67 -15.96 -13.21
N THR A 336 8.58 -16.88 -14.18
CA THR A 336 9.23 -18.21 -14.11
C THR A 336 10.72 -18.17 -13.75
N PRO A 337 11.56 -17.26 -14.29
CA PRO A 337 12.98 -17.21 -13.94
C PRO A 337 13.29 -16.79 -12.49
N LEU A 338 12.28 -16.36 -11.73
CA LEU A 338 12.40 -15.86 -10.36
C LEU A 338 11.83 -16.82 -9.32
N VAL A 339 11.34 -17.98 -9.78
CA VAL A 339 10.65 -18.98 -8.97
C VAL A 339 11.45 -20.28 -8.98
N VAL A 340 11.56 -20.89 -7.81
CA VAL A 340 12.03 -22.26 -7.61
C VAL A 340 10.79 -23.10 -7.28
N PRO A 341 10.23 -23.85 -8.27
CA PRO A 341 9.03 -24.65 -8.05
C PRO A 341 9.20 -25.60 -6.86
N GLY A 342 8.20 -25.64 -5.98
CA GLY A 342 8.21 -26.45 -4.75
C GLY A 342 8.97 -25.84 -3.57
N ALA A 343 9.55 -24.64 -3.71
CA ALA A 343 10.32 -23.99 -2.66
C ALA A 343 10.13 -22.46 -2.64
N ALA A 344 8.99 -21.99 -2.12
CA ALA A 344 8.68 -20.57 -1.99
C ALA A 344 9.76 -19.80 -1.23
N ALA A 345 10.26 -20.35 -0.11
CA ALA A 345 11.31 -19.72 0.69
C ALA A 345 12.63 -19.49 -0.09
N ASN A 346 12.89 -20.27 -1.14
CA ASN A 346 14.09 -20.16 -1.99
C ASN A 346 13.83 -19.38 -3.28
N SER A 347 12.60 -18.93 -3.52
CA SER A 347 12.21 -18.21 -4.72
C SER A 347 12.45 -16.71 -4.58
N LEU A 348 13.21 -16.12 -5.51
CA LEU A 348 13.52 -14.68 -5.50
C LEU A 348 12.26 -13.81 -5.56
N LEU A 349 11.23 -14.23 -6.29
CA LEU A 349 9.96 -13.49 -6.34
C LEU A 349 9.31 -13.41 -4.96
N TYR A 350 9.25 -14.52 -4.22
CA TYR A 350 8.67 -14.58 -2.89
C TYR A 350 9.48 -13.76 -1.87
N GLN A 351 10.81 -13.92 -1.87
CA GLN A 351 11.72 -13.17 -1.00
C GLN A 351 11.58 -11.65 -1.20
N ARG A 352 11.55 -11.19 -2.46
CA ARG A 352 11.40 -9.76 -2.77
C ARG A 352 10.00 -9.23 -2.47
N ALA A 353 8.95 -10.01 -2.69
CA ALA A 353 7.58 -9.61 -2.38
C ALA A 353 7.41 -9.29 -0.88
N ARG A 354 8.05 -10.07 0.00
CA ARG A 354 8.10 -9.80 1.46
C ARG A 354 9.15 -8.77 1.89
N GLY A 355 9.79 -8.09 0.94
CA GLY A 355 10.73 -6.99 1.20
C GLY A 355 12.20 -7.36 1.35
N GLU A 356 12.59 -8.63 1.20
CA GLU A 356 14.00 -9.00 1.31
C GLU A 356 14.79 -8.56 0.08
N ALA A 357 15.80 -7.72 0.29
CA ALA A 357 16.66 -7.16 -0.76
C ALA A 357 15.87 -6.52 -1.93
N HIS A 358 14.64 -6.06 -1.65
CA HIS A 358 13.83 -5.31 -2.60
C HIS A 358 14.02 -3.81 -2.31
N PRO A 359 14.53 -3.00 -3.26
CA PRO A 359 14.77 -1.56 -3.02
C PRO A 359 13.52 -0.78 -2.62
N GLY A 360 12.34 -1.20 -3.08
CA GLY A 360 11.06 -0.61 -2.69
C GLY A 360 10.60 -0.99 -1.29
N GLY A 361 11.30 -1.90 -0.59
CA GLY A 361 10.86 -2.48 0.67
C GLY A 361 9.81 -3.56 0.49
N GLU A 362 9.11 -3.85 1.58
CA GLU A 362 8.04 -4.84 1.68
C GLU A 362 6.82 -4.44 0.85
N VAL A 363 6.43 -5.29 -0.10
CA VAL A 363 5.23 -5.09 -0.93
C VAL A 363 4.04 -5.77 -0.25
N TRP A 364 4.24 -7.00 0.22
CA TRP A 364 3.23 -7.77 0.93
C TRP A 364 3.72 -8.16 2.33
N PRO A 365 2.95 -7.80 3.38
CA PRO A 365 3.37 -8.09 4.74
C PRO A 365 3.36 -9.58 5.06
N PRO A 366 4.21 -10.02 6.01
CA PRO A 366 4.17 -11.39 6.52
C PRO A 366 2.75 -11.75 7.00
N GLY A 367 2.20 -12.84 6.48
CA GLY A 367 0.85 -13.32 6.80
C GLY A 367 -0.27 -12.71 5.95
N SER A 368 0.03 -11.86 4.96
CA SER A 368 -0.99 -11.39 4.02
C SER A 368 -1.53 -12.54 3.15
N ALA A 369 -2.78 -12.40 2.71
CA ALA A 369 -3.42 -13.37 1.83
C ALA A 369 -2.69 -13.48 0.48
N GLN A 370 -2.17 -12.37 -0.05
CA GLN A 370 -1.43 -12.31 -1.31
C GLN A 370 -0.11 -13.06 -1.23
N LEU A 371 0.65 -12.86 -0.15
CA LEU A 371 1.92 -13.56 0.06
C LEU A 371 1.68 -15.05 0.30
N ALA A 372 0.63 -15.41 1.04
CA ALA A 372 0.23 -16.80 1.25
C ALA A 372 -0.21 -17.47 -0.06
N LEU A 373 -0.95 -16.78 -0.91
CA LEU A 373 -1.37 -17.27 -2.23
C LEU A 373 -0.16 -17.51 -3.13
N LEU A 374 0.80 -16.57 -3.16
CA LEU A 374 2.05 -16.72 -3.91
C LEU A 374 2.86 -17.93 -3.40
N ALA A 375 3.00 -18.09 -2.08
CA ALA A 375 3.69 -19.24 -1.49
C ALA A 375 3.04 -20.56 -1.91
N GLN A 376 1.72 -20.67 -1.75
CA GLN A 376 0.97 -21.89 -2.08
C GLN A 376 1.11 -22.26 -3.57
N TRP A 377 1.07 -21.29 -4.47
CA TRP A 377 1.28 -21.53 -5.90
C TRP A 377 2.71 -21.99 -6.21
N ILE A 378 3.72 -21.37 -5.62
CA ILE A 378 5.12 -21.78 -5.81
C ILE A 378 5.34 -23.19 -5.26
N ASP A 379 4.90 -23.45 -4.02
CA ASP A 379 5.07 -24.72 -3.32
C ASP A 379 4.31 -25.86 -4.02
N ALA A 380 3.21 -25.54 -4.71
CA ALA A 380 2.49 -26.49 -5.58
C ALA A 380 3.14 -26.70 -6.96
N GLY A 381 4.35 -26.19 -7.18
CA GLY A 381 5.11 -26.40 -8.41
C GLY A 381 4.94 -25.30 -9.46
N ALA A 382 4.42 -24.13 -9.08
CA ALA A 382 4.34 -22.93 -9.93
C ALA A 382 3.64 -23.17 -11.28
N THR A 383 2.52 -23.91 -11.24
CA THR A 383 1.81 -24.32 -12.46
C THR A 383 1.22 -23.13 -13.22
N GLY A 384 1.27 -23.20 -14.55
CA GLY A 384 0.89 -22.09 -15.44
C GLY A 384 -0.61 -21.83 -15.53
N THR A 385 -1.01 -21.10 -16.58
CA THR A 385 -2.41 -20.87 -16.89
C THR A 385 -3.08 -22.18 -17.32
N PRO A 386 -4.36 -22.42 -16.95
CA PRO A 386 -5.08 -23.53 -17.54
C PRO A 386 -5.09 -23.37 -19.06
N PRO A 387 -4.92 -24.47 -19.83
CA PRO A 387 -5.11 -24.38 -21.27
C PRO A 387 -6.49 -23.76 -21.54
N PRO A 388 -6.61 -22.88 -22.55
CA PRO A 388 -7.91 -22.32 -22.91
C PRO A 388 -8.86 -23.50 -23.07
N ALA A 389 -9.98 -23.47 -22.34
CA ALA A 389 -10.96 -24.55 -22.38
C ALA A 389 -11.25 -24.82 -23.86
N ALA A 390 -10.82 -25.99 -24.34
CA ALA A 390 -11.00 -26.37 -25.73
C ALA A 390 -12.48 -26.16 -26.00
N GLY A 391 -12.76 -25.23 -26.91
CA GLY A 391 -14.09 -24.69 -27.09
C GLY A 391 -15.08 -25.84 -27.20
N SER A 392 -16.16 -25.73 -26.43
CA SER A 392 -17.38 -26.49 -26.64
C SER A 392 -17.88 -26.16 -28.05
N THR A 393 -17.32 -26.82 -29.07
CA THR A 393 -17.70 -26.67 -30.46
C THR A 393 -19.01 -27.41 -30.71
N ALA A 394 -19.88 -26.73 -31.46
CA ALA A 394 -21.05 -27.22 -32.16
C ALA A 394 -22.35 -27.41 -31.35
N VAL A 395 -23.07 -26.30 -31.12
CA VAL A 395 -24.52 -26.34 -31.37
C VAL A 395 -24.69 -26.44 -32.89
N ALA A 396 -25.02 -27.64 -33.35
CA ALA A 396 -25.36 -27.89 -34.74
C ALA A 396 -26.65 -27.13 -35.11
N THR A 397 -26.53 -26.15 -35.98
CA THR A 397 -27.69 -25.51 -36.63
C THR A 397 -28.35 -26.55 -37.54
N ALA A 398 -29.56 -27.00 -37.17
CA ALA A 398 -30.40 -27.83 -38.03
C ALA A 398 -30.80 -27.05 -39.30
N PRO A 399 -30.87 -27.69 -40.47
CA PRO A 399 -31.26 -27.03 -41.71
C PRO A 399 -32.76 -26.66 -41.70
N PRO A 400 -33.15 -25.60 -42.43
CA PRO A 400 -34.55 -25.19 -42.55
C PRO A 400 -35.36 -26.20 -43.36
N VAL A 401 -36.62 -26.38 -42.96
CA VAL A 401 -37.62 -27.29 -43.55
C VAL A 401 -38.33 -26.64 -44.73
#